data_AF-A0A967LEH3-F1
#
_entry.id   AF-A0A967LEH3-F1
#
_cell.length_a   1.000
_cell.length_b   1.000
_cell.length_c   1.000
_cell.angle_alpha   90.00
_cell.angle_beta   90.00
_cell.angle_gamma   90.00
#
_symmetry.space_group_name_H-M   'P 1'
#
loop_
_entity.id
_entity.type
_entity.pdbx_description
1 polymer ?
#
loop_
_entity_poly.entity_id
_entity_poly.type
_entity_poly.pdbx_seq_one_letter_code
_entity_poly.pdbx_strand_id
1 'polypeptide(L)' 'AGAHVIDLCTAYAGRDETHDLLELLPRFSGSLKAGLMIDTTTPECIEECLKLYPGRLIVNSIN' A
#
# COMPACT_ATOMS: atom_id res chain seq x y z
N ALA A 1 3.98 -19.05 8.76
CA ALA A 1 3.12 -18.08 8.04
C ALA A 1 3.24 -18.34 6.53
N GLY A 2 2.14 -18.23 5.77
CA GLY A 2 2.03 -18.62 4.35
C GLY A 2 1.08 -17.73 3.53
N ALA A 3 1.00 -16.44 3.89
CA ALA A 3 0.18 -15.48 3.15
C ALA A 3 0.80 -15.20 1.77
N HIS A 4 -0.04 -15.21 0.74
CA HIS A 4 0.38 -14.87 -0.64
C HIS A 4 0.47 -13.36 -0.86
N VAL A 5 -0.28 -12.59 -0.08
CA VAL A 5 -0.40 -11.13 -0.16
C VAL A 5 -0.42 -10.57 1.27
N ILE A 6 0.20 -9.42 1.45
CA ILE A 6 0.17 -8.65 2.69
C ILE A 6 -0.63 -7.37 2.47
N ASP A 7 -1.61 -7.16 3.34
CA ASP A 7 -2.43 -5.96 3.35
C ASP A 7 -1.72 -4.83 4.12
N LEU A 8 -1.70 -3.63 3.53
CA LEU A 8 -1.03 -2.45 4.05
C LEU A 8 -2.04 -1.30 4.17
N CYS A 9 -2.51 -1.08 5.41
CA CYS A 9 -3.38 0.02 5.79
C CYS A 9 -2.66 0.97 6.75
N THR A 10 -2.70 2.28 6.50
CA THR A 10 -2.15 3.30 7.40
C THR A 10 -3.21 4.29 7.89
N ALA A 11 -4.50 4.04 7.59
CA ALA A 11 -5.60 4.91 7.96
C ALA A 11 -5.70 5.06 9.48
N TYR A 12 -5.47 6.28 9.97
CA TYR A 12 -5.56 6.60 11.38
C TYR A 12 -5.92 8.08 11.57
N ALA A 13 -6.82 8.35 12.52
CA ALA A 13 -7.32 9.70 12.76
C ALA A 13 -6.19 10.68 13.14
N GLY A 14 -6.10 11.78 12.39
CA GLY A 14 -5.09 12.83 12.62
C GLY A 14 -3.70 12.51 12.05
N ARG A 15 -3.55 11.44 11.27
CA ARG A 15 -2.33 11.14 10.50
C ARG A 15 -2.54 11.37 9.01
N ASP A 16 -1.45 11.67 8.32
CA ASP A 16 -1.40 11.70 6.86
C ASP A 16 -1.14 10.28 6.35
N GLU A 17 -2.23 9.58 6.02
CA GLU A 17 -2.20 8.22 5.49
C GLU A 17 -1.35 8.10 4.23
N THR A 18 -1.40 9.11 3.35
CA THR A 18 -0.66 9.11 2.08
C THR A 18 0.83 9.21 2.34
N HIS A 19 1.25 10.12 3.21
CA HIS A 19 2.65 10.21 3.60
C HIS A 19 3.18 8.87 4.16
N ASP A 20 2.42 8.26 5.07
CA ASP A 20 2.79 6.99 5.70
C ASP A 20 2.88 5.85 4.67
N LEU A 21 1.92 5.74 3.74
CA LEU A 21 1.94 4.75 2.66
C LEU A 21 3.15 4.94 1.75
N LEU A 22 3.43 6.16 1.31
CA LEU A 22 4.55 6.44 0.41
C LEU A 22 5.92 6.23 1.09
N GLU A 23 6.00 6.35 2.42
CA GLU A 23 7.21 6.00 3.19
C GLU A 23 7.39 4.47 3.31
N LEU A 24 6.32 3.75 3.63
CA LEU A 24 6.38 2.32 3.95
C LEU A 24 6.43 1.43 2.71
N LEU A 25 5.72 1.81 1.64
CA LEU A 25 5.55 0.99 0.45
C LEU A 25 6.89 0.57 -0.19
N PRO A 26 7.89 1.46 -0.40
CA PRO A 26 9.18 1.06 -0.98
C PRO A 26 10.00 0.14 -0.06
N ARG A 27 9.87 0.33 1.27
CA ARG A 27 10.58 -0.49 2.27
C ARG A 27 10.04 -1.90 2.28
N PHE A 28 8.71 -2.05 2.22
CA PHE A 28 8.05 -3.34 2.20
C PHE A 28 8.17 -4.05 0.85
N SER A 29 8.12 -3.33 -0.27
CA SER A 29 8.35 -3.93 -1.58
C SER A 29 9.74 -4.55 -1.73
N GLY A 30 10.75 -4.01 -1.04
CA GLY A 30 12.12 -4.54 -1.07
C GLY A 30 12.40 -5.65 -0.04
N SER A 31 11.63 -5.72 1.04
CA SER A 31 11.90 -6.63 2.18
C SER A 31 10.98 -7.84 2.24
N LEU A 32 9.76 -7.75 1.68
CA LEU A 32 8.78 -8.83 1.70
C LEU A 32 8.85 -9.68 0.44
N LYS A 33 8.70 -11.00 0.61
CA LYS A 33 8.58 -11.95 -0.52
C LYS A 33 7.16 -12.03 -1.09
N ALA A 34 6.16 -11.77 -0.25
CA ALA A 34 4.75 -11.74 -0.65
C ALA A 34 4.44 -10.38 -1.30
N GLY A 35 3.48 -10.38 -2.24
CA GLY A 35 3.03 -9.14 -2.87
C GLY A 35 2.27 -8.25 -1.88
N LEU A 36 2.15 -6.97 -2.21
CA LEU A 36 1.39 -6.00 -1.40
C LEU A 36 -0.01 -5.74 -1.96
N MET A 37 -0.92 -5.48 -1.04
CA MET A 37 -2.23 -4.88 -1.26
C MET A 37 -2.29 -3.59 -0.44
N ILE A 38 -2.55 -2.46 -1.08
CA ILE A 38 -2.81 -1.21 -0.35
C ILE A 38 -4.28 -1.16 0.04
N ASP A 39 -4.55 -0.81 1.29
CA ASP A 39 -5.90 -0.63 1.83
C ASP A 39 -6.16 0.84 2.12
N THR A 40 -6.74 1.53 1.15
CA THR A 40 -7.10 2.95 1.23
C THR A 40 -8.29 3.26 0.34
N THR A 41 -9.11 4.24 0.73
CA THR A 41 -10.26 4.72 -0.05
C THR A 41 -9.95 5.99 -0.84
N THR A 42 -8.72 6.49 -0.82
CA THR A 42 -8.33 7.77 -1.44
C THR A 42 -7.74 7.52 -2.84
N PRO A 43 -8.41 7.90 -3.94
CA PRO A 43 -7.93 7.63 -5.30
C PRO A 43 -6.55 8.21 -5.61
N GLU A 44 -6.26 9.42 -5.12
CA GLU A 44 -4.98 10.08 -5.33
C GLU A 44 -3.84 9.31 -4.64
N CYS A 45 -4.10 8.78 -3.44
CA CYS A 45 -3.16 7.94 -2.72
C CYS A 45 -2.87 6.64 -3.47
N ILE A 46 -3.91 6.01 -4.04
CA ILE A 46 -3.77 4.81 -4.87
C ILE A 46 -2.88 5.09 -6.08
N GLU A 47 -3.10 6.21 -6.78
CA GLU A 47 -2.31 6.60 -7.94
C GLU A 47 -0.82 6.79 -7.58
N GLU A 48 -0.52 7.49 -6.49
CA GLU A 48 0.85 7.70 -6.04
C GLU A 48 1.53 6.39 -5.62
N CYS A 49 0.81 5.49 -4.94
CA CYS A 49 1.32 4.17 -4.60
C CYS A 49 1.63 3.33 -5.86
N LEU A 50 0.76 3.38 -6.87
CA LEU A 50 0.96 2.67 -8.14
C LEU A 50 2.20 3.16 -8.90
N LYS A 51 2.55 4.45 -8.81
CA LYS A 51 3.77 5.01 -9.41
C LYS A 51 5.04 4.51 -8.73
N LEU A 52 4.99 4.27 -7.42
CA LEU A 52 6.15 3.85 -6.63
C LEU A 52 6.36 2.34 -6.59
N TYR A 53 5.28 1.54 -6.62
CA TYR A 53 5.39 0.10 -6.40
C TYR A 53 5.95 -0.64 -7.64
N PRO A 54 7.04 -1.40 -7.50
CA PRO A 54 7.56 -2.18 -8.61
C PRO A 54 6.63 -3.36 -8.93
N GLY A 55 6.05 -3.35 -10.13
CA GLY A 55 5.26 -4.47 -10.64
C GLY A 55 3.76 -4.28 -10.51
N ARG A 56 3.05 -5.25 -9.90
CA ARG A 56 1.58 -5.25 -9.82
C ARG A 56 1.14 -5.11 -8.37
N LEU A 57 0.57 -3.96 -8.05
CA LEU A 57 -0.03 -3.67 -6.75
C LEU A 57 -1.52 -4.07 -6.75
N ILE A 58 -2.00 -4.65 -5.66
CA ILE A 58 -3.43 -4.94 -5.46
C ILE A 58 -4.05 -3.73 -4.73
N VAL A 59 -5.22 -3.30 -5.18
CA VAL A 59 -5.97 -2.19 -4.57
C VAL A 59 -7.15 -2.76 -3.79
N ASN A 60 -7.23 -2.40 -2.51
CA ASN A 60 -8.37 -2.61 -1.64
C ASN A 60 -8.84 -1.23 -1.15
N SER A 61 -9.96 -0.68 -1.57
CA SER A 61 -10.88 -1.13 -2.61
C SER A 61 -11.39 0.07 -3.42
N ILE A 62 -12.18 -0.20 -4.45
CA ILE A 62 -12.97 0.82 -5.16
C ILE A 62 -14.42 0.70 -4.69
N ASN A 63 -15.09 1.84 -4.46
CA ASN A 63 -16.53 1.91 -4.19
C ASN A 63 -17.25 2.84 -5.17
#